data_AF-A0A8J5GCJ7-F1
#
_entry.id   AF-A0A8J5GCJ7-F1
#
_cell.length_a   1.000
_cell.length_b   1.000
_cell.length_c   1.000
_cell.angle_alpha   90.00
_cell.angle_beta   90.00
_cell.angle_gamma   90.00
#
_symmetry.space_group_name_H-M   'P 1'
#
loop_
_entity.id
_entity.type
_entity.pdbx_description
1 polymer ?
#
loop_
_entity_poly.entity_id
_entity_poly.type
_entity_poly.pdbx_seq_one_letter_code
_entity_poly.pdbx_strand_id
1 'polypeptide(L)'
;MAYANPLGLFRCCQRRRFSASIDPIETPLQLAVRSAVQSGDHISIPRLLNHYSHSSPNPNAFSFLIHLPPTLAAATIADLLSSFNAVRPRSIPFPAYADLLSLTLPNPIPSSNPPSSIRLPSSLAVLQLVLRSGIPPPRETRLALPLNWIAVRHRCSVAGIISSLRPLGFRAPDLNTLNYLISSLCASQETEEAASVLRGMSAAGIDPDSGSYCEVIEAMDGEAAPKLLVEMVVRRGMAPRKGTVARVVEAMRAEGKAGQAADLVRVLERSGCAVGFEAYEAAVEGCLKSREVVAAARVVAEMAAKGFVPYIGVRQRVVEGLSSIGQSELAAEVLIEAVENHMPQVIVIDELGTKLEAIAASTIAQRGILQLAAIAHGVTIENLIMNPSLEMLVGGIQSVTLGDEEASRRGIQKTVLERKGPSTFSCAAEIVSKIEVRVHHSLEATVDTLLAAKTAKNANSWNNASPDYHSDRRLFGDECAFCHSFRITKASGLMYCYKDGKLTVLEEANQPDGIYVHEKCVCM
;
A
#
# COMPACT_ATOMS: atom_id res chain seq x y z
N MET A 1 -1.24 0.35 61.80
CA MET A 1 -1.03 -1.01 62.37
C MET A 1 -1.66 -1.98 61.39
N ALA A 2 -1.01 -2.95 60.76
CA ALA A 2 0.29 -3.57 60.99
C ALA A 2 0.96 -3.87 59.63
N TYR A 3 2.27 -3.67 59.57
CA TYR A 3 3.13 -4.12 58.47
C TYR A 3 3.28 -5.65 58.56
N ALA A 4 2.85 -6.38 57.53
CA ALA A 4 3.15 -7.79 57.37
C ALA A 4 4.35 -7.96 56.42
N ASN A 5 5.40 -8.52 56.99
CA ASN A 5 6.73 -8.75 56.45
C ASN A 5 6.73 -9.92 55.43
N PRO A 6 7.24 -9.79 54.18
CA PRO A 6 7.35 -10.92 53.26
C PRO A 6 8.75 -11.55 53.36
N LEU A 7 9.04 -12.18 54.50
CA LEU A 7 10.17 -13.10 54.68
C LEU A 7 9.59 -14.42 55.19
N GLY A 8 9.35 -15.37 54.28
CA GLY A 8 8.64 -16.58 54.68
C GLY A 8 8.50 -17.66 53.62
N LEU A 9 9.54 -17.90 52.80
CA LEU A 9 9.72 -19.19 52.10
C LEU A 9 11.22 -19.50 52.01
N PHE A 10 11.84 -19.78 53.16
CA PHE A 10 13.13 -20.46 53.18
C PHE A 10 12.93 -21.88 52.63
N ARG A 11 13.31 -22.09 51.36
CA ARG A 11 13.55 -23.46 50.85
C ARG A 11 14.76 -24.00 51.61
N CYS A 12 14.54 -25.07 52.35
CA CYS A 12 15.55 -25.78 53.13
C CYS A 12 16.76 -26.12 52.22
N CYS A 13 17.96 -25.65 52.59
CA CYS A 13 19.23 -25.99 51.93
C CYS A 13 19.56 -27.48 52.11
N GLN A 14 18.94 -28.36 51.32
CA GLN A 14 19.47 -29.70 51.12
C GLN A 14 20.72 -29.58 50.23
N ARG A 15 21.90 -29.93 50.77
CA ARG A 15 23.15 -30.07 50.00
C ARG A 15 22.88 -30.95 48.78
N ARG A 16 22.87 -30.37 47.57
CA ARG A 16 22.73 -31.11 46.32
C ARG A 16 24.03 -31.87 46.07
N ARG A 17 24.06 -33.16 46.42
CA ARG A 17 25.18 -34.04 46.09
C ARG A 17 25.14 -34.35 44.60
N PHE A 18 25.99 -33.70 43.82
CA PHE A 18 26.29 -34.13 42.44
C PHE A 18 27.25 -35.33 42.52
N SER A 19 26.91 -36.46 41.89
CA SER A 19 27.81 -37.63 41.83
C SER A 19 29.11 -37.31 41.07
N ALA A 20 30.17 -38.06 41.39
CA ALA A 20 31.56 -37.77 41.08
C ALA A 20 31.89 -37.62 39.58
N SER A 21 32.77 -36.66 39.30
CA SER A 21 33.67 -36.45 38.14
C SER A 21 33.41 -37.30 36.89
N ILE A 22 32.94 -36.67 35.80
CA ILE A 22 32.76 -37.34 34.50
C ILE A 22 33.55 -36.69 33.34
N ASP A 23 34.12 -35.47 33.47
CA ASP A 23 34.89 -34.85 32.37
C ASP A 23 36.41 -34.74 32.67
N PRO A 24 37.32 -35.16 31.76
CA PRO A 24 38.77 -35.19 32.03
C PRO A 24 39.46 -33.81 32.05
N ILE A 25 38.78 -32.70 31.70
CA ILE A 25 39.37 -31.34 31.64
C ILE A 25 38.29 -30.29 32.00
N GLU A 26 37.83 -30.26 33.25
CA GLU A 26 37.03 -29.11 33.76
C GLU A 26 37.96 -27.90 34.00
N THR A 27 37.60 -26.72 33.51
CA THR A 27 38.40 -25.50 33.75
C THR A 27 38.30 -25.03 35.20
N PRO A 28 39.27 -24.25 35.71
CA PRO A 28 39.20 -23.67 37.07
C PRO A 28 37.90 -22.88 37.32
N LEU A 29 37.36 -22.24 36.27
CA LEU A 29 36.08 -21.53 36.33
C LEU A 29 34.91 -22.51 36.52
N GLN A 30 34.84 -23.59 35.76
CA GLN A 30 33.76 -24.59 35.86
C GLN A 30 33.73 -25.25 37.25
N LEU A 31 34.90 -25.59 37.81
CA LEU A 31 35.02 -26.14 39.15
C LEU A 31 34.55 -25.13 40.23
N ALA A 32 34.95 -23.86 40.10
CA ALA A 32 34.56 -22.81 41.03
C ALA A 32 33.05 -22.55 41.00
N VAL A 33 32.44 -22.47 39.81
CA VAL A 33 31.00 -22.27 39.64
C VAL A 33 30.22 -23.49 40.16
N ARG A 34 30.67 -24.71 39.86
CA ARG A 34 30.06 -25.95 40.37
C ARG A 34 30.08 -26.02 41.90
N SER A 35 31.22 -25.67 42.52
CA SER A 35 31.36 -25.62 43.98
C SER A 35 30.45 -24.58 44.63
N ALA A 36 30.37 -23.38 44.05
CA ALA A 36 29.47 -22.31 44.51
C ALA A 36 27.99 -22.71 44.42
N VAL A 37 27.59 -23.42 43.35
CA VAL A 37 26.24 -23.97 43.22
C VAL A 37 25.95 -25.07 44.25
N GLN A 38 26.93 -25.95 44.55
CA GLN A 38 26.79 -27.01 45.55
C GLN A 38 26.68 -26.47 46.98
N SER A 39 27.38 -25.38 47.29
CA SER A 39 27.37 -24.73 48.60
C SER A 39 26.16 -23.81 48.80
N GLY A 40 25.39 -23.52 47.74
CA GLY A 40 24.27 -22.57 47.76
C GLY A 40 24.72 -21.10 47.73
N ASP A 41 26.01 -20.83 47.51
CA ASP A 41 26.55 -19.48 47.38
C ASP A 41 26.32 -18.93 45.96
N HIS A 42 25.07 -18.60 45.66
CA HIS A 42 24.68 -18.10 44.35
C HIS A 42 25.00 -16.60 44.14
N ILE A 43 25.54 -15.91 45.16
CA ILE A 43 25.87 -14.48 45.14
C ILE A 43 27.30 -14.26 44.63
N SER A 44 28.22 -15.19 44.88
CA SER A 44 29.60 -15.11 44.38
C SER A 44 29.73 -15.45 42.89
N ILE A 45 28.79 -16.20 42.31
CA ILE A 45 28.83 -16.68 40.92
C ILE A 45 28.99 -15.57 39.89
N PRO A 46 28.24 -14.45 39.91
CA PRO A 46 28.47 -13.35 38.98
C PRO A 46 29.89 -12.77 39.07
N ARG A 47 30.44 -12.64 40.29
CA ARG A 47 31.81 -12.10 40.51
C ARG A 47 32.87 -13.04 39.95
N LEU A 48 32.69 -14.35 40.13
CA LEU A 48 33.55 -15.36 39.53
C LEU A 48 33.55 -15.24 38.00
N LEU A 49 32.38 -15.21 37.37
CA LEU A 49 32.28 -15.12 35.91
C LEU A 49 32.92 -13.84 35.34
N ASN A 50 32.81 -12.71 36.04
CA ASN A 50 33.45 -11.46 35.63
C ASN A 50 34.99 -11.52 35.75
N HIS A 51 35.51 -12.17 36.79
CA HIS A 51 36.94 -12.31 37.02
C HIS A 51 37.63 -13.12 35.90
N TYR A 52 36.94 -14.13 35.37
CA TYR A 52 37.43 -15.01 34.30
C TYR A 52 36.99 -14.57 32.89
N SER A 53 36.23 -13.48 32.75
CA SER A 53 35.73 -12.98 31.45
C SER A 53 36.82 -12.41 30.52
N HIS A 54 38.02 -12.14 31.05
CA HIS A 54 39.15 -11.57 30.29
C HIS A 54 40.20 -12.61 29.86
N SER A 55 40.00 -13.90 30.16
CA SER A 55 40.96 -14.98 29.91
C SER A 55 40.41 -16.01 28.91
N SER A 56 40.92 -16.01 27.66
CA SER A 56 40.76 -17.02 26.57
C SER A 56 39.31 -17.50 26.27
N PRO A 57 39.02 -18.23 25.17
CA PRO A 57 37.67 -18.78 24.98
C PRO A 57 37.48 -19.92 25.97
N ASN A 58 36.96 -19.60 27.15
CA ASN A 58 36.65 -20.61 28.16
C ASN A 58 35.38 -21.38 27.75
N PRO A 59 35.37 -22.72 27.89
CA PRO A 59 34.16 -23.51 27.70
C PRO A 59 33.07 -23.04 28.67
N ASN A 60 31.80 -23.18 28.25
CA ASN A 60 30.62 -22.76 28.99
C ASN A 60 30.73 -23.11 30.49
N ALA A 61 30.60 -22.09 31.35
CA ALA A 61 30.84 -22.23 32.80
C ALA A 61 29.81 -23.14 33.50
N PHE A 62 28.67 -23.40 32.86
CA PHE A 62 27.57 -24.21 33.37
C PHE A 62 27.44 -25.58 32.69
N SER A 63 28.44 -26.03 31.93
CA SER A 63 28.44 -27.32 31.22
C SER A 63 28.06 -28.52 32.11
N PHE A 64 28.46 -28.50 33.38
CA PHE A 64 28.15 -29.56 34.36
C PHE A 64 26.64 -29.80 34.55
N LEU A 65 25.78 -28.83 34.23
CA LEU A 65 24.34 -28.96 34.32
C LEU A 65 23.76 -29.95 33.29
N ILE A 66 24.46 -30.22 32.18
CA ILE A 66 24.03 -31.22 31.17
C ILE A 66 23.98 -32.63 31.77
N HIS A 67 24.88 -32.91 32.73
CA HIS A 67 25.01 -34.21 33.37
C HIS A 67 24.00 -34.44 34.52
N LEU A 68 23.20 -33.42 34.86
CA LEU A 68 22.18 -33.52 35.91
C LEU A 68 20.84 -34.01 35.35
N PRO A 69 20.01 -34.68 36.18
CA PRO A 69 18.62 -34.97 35.82
C PRO A 69 17.88 -33.68 35.41
N PRO A 70 17.03 -33.69 34.35
CA PRO A 70 16.43 -32.47 33.80
C PRO A 70 15.66 -31.61 34.81
N THR A 71 14.97 -32.24 35.77
CA THR A 71 14.24 -31.55 36.84
C THR A 71 15.18 -30.87 37.83
N LEU A 72 16.30 -31.53 38.17
CA LEU A 72 17.33 -30.97 39.05
C LEU A 72 18.11 -29.85 38.36
N ALA A 73 18.42 -30.01 37.07
CA ALA A 73 19.04 -28.97 36.25
C ALA A 73 18.16 -27.73 36.19
N ALA A 74 16.87 -27.88 35.89
CA ALA A 74 15.89 -26.78 35.86
C ALA A 74 15.75 -26.09 37.21
N ALA A 75 15.65 -26.84 38.31
CA ALA A 75 15.61 -26.26 39.65
C ALA A 75 16.89 -25.47 39.97
N THR A 76 18.06 -25.97 39.55
CA THR A 76 19.35 -25.28 39.75
C THR A 76 19.40 -23.98 38.95
N ILE A 77 18.92 -24.00 37.70
CA ILE A 77 18.81 -22.79 36.87
C ILE A 77 17.82 -21.80 37.52
N ALA A 78 16.68 -22.25 38.03
CA ALA A 78 15.72 -21.38 38.70
C ALA A 78 16.34 -20.68 39.93
N ASP A 79 17.10 -21.43 40.74
CA ASP A 79 17.79 -20.87 41.90
C ASP A 79 18.86 -19.84 41.49
N LEU A 80 19.65 -20.13 40.44
CA LEU A 80 20.62 -19.19 39.84
C LEU A 80 19.95 -17.90 39.33
N LEU A 81 18.87 -18.03 38.56
CA LEU A 81 18.13 -16.88 38.05
C LEU A 81 17.50 -16.06 39.19
N SER A 82 17.09 -16.73 40.27
CA SER A 82 16.56 -16.05 41.46
C SER A 82 17.62 -15.21 42.16
N SER A 83 18.86 -15.71 42.29
CA SER A 83 19.96 -14.99 42.93
C SER A 83 20.42 -13.79 42.10
N PHE A 84 20.36 -13.89 40.78
CA PHE A 84 20.73 -12.80 39.88
C PHE A 84 19.81 -11.58 40.01
N ASN A 85 18.56 -11.74 40.47
CA ASN A 85 17.66 -10.61 40.71
C ASN A 85 18.14 -9.68 41.84
N ALA A 86 18.95 -10.18 42.78
CA ALA A 86 19.50 -9.37 43.88
C ALA A 86 20.69 -8.49 43.44
N VAL A 87 21.21 -8.70 42.23
CA VAL A 87 22.32 -7.95 41.63
C VAL A 87 21.75 -6.97 40.60
N ARG A 88 22.31 -5.75 40.50
CA ARG A 88 21.81 -4.73 39.55
C ARG A 88 21.85 -5.32 38.12
N PRO A 89 20.78 -5.24 37.31
CA PRO A 89 20.73 -5.86 35.98
C PRO A 89 21.86 -5.45 35.03
N ARG A 90 22.41 -4.24 35.22
CA ARG A 90 23.52 -3.68 34.42
C ARG A 90 24.92 -3.99 34.98
N SER A 91 25.03 -4.61 36.16
CA SER A 91 26.30 -4.76 36.90
C SER A 91 26.76 -6.22 37.06
N ILE A 92 26.72 -7.03 35.97
CA ILE A 92 27.31 -8.39 35.75
C ILE A 92 26.25 -9.55 35.66
N PRO A 93 26.40 -10.58 34.76
CA PRO A 93 27.24 -10.71 33.55
C PRO A 93 26.44 -11.16 32.29
N PHE A 94 26.54 -10.43 31.18
CA PHE A 94 26.20 -10.95 29.85
C PHE A 94 26.78 -12.36 29.59
N PRO A 95 28.03 -12.68 30.00
CA PRO A 95 28.56 -14.05 29.95
C PRO A 95 27.72 -15.12 30.67
N ALA A 96 27.17 -14.88 31.87
CA ALA A 96 26.32 -15.90 32.53
C ALA A 96 25.06 -16.18 31.72
N TYR A 97 24.42 -15.12 31.25
CA TYR A 97 23.20 -15.24 30.49
C TYR A 97 23.44 -15.91 29.14
N ALA A 98 24.56 -15.58 28.47
CA ALA A 98 24.97 -16.22 27.23
C ALA A 98 25.31 -17.71 27.44
N ASP A 99 26.04 -18.05 28.50
CA ASP A 99 26.36 -19.44 28.84
C ASP A 99 25.09 -20.22 29.22
N LEU A 100 24.20 -19.67 30.03
CA LEU A 100 22.94 -20.33 30.36
C LEU A 100 22.01 -20.46 29.15
N LEU A 101 21.95 -19.47 28.26
CA LEU A 101 21.17 -19.56 27.02
C LEU A 101 21.74 -20.60 26.07
N SER A 102 23.04 -20.61 25.81
CA SER A 102 23.68 -21.61 24.92
C SER A 102 23.54 -23.04 25.46
N LEU A 103 23.53 -23.19 26.79
CA LEU A 103 23.30 -24.48 27.45
C LEU A 103 21.84 -24.95 27.30
N THR A 104 20.88 -24.04 27.49
CA THR A 104 19.44 -24.36 27.48
C THR A 104 18.85 -24.41 26.07
N LEU A 105 19.48 -23.75 25.10
CA LEU A 105 19.18 -23.78 23.67
C LEU A 105 20.38 -24.38 22.91
N PRO A 106 20.65 -25.69 23.05
CA PRO A 106 21.69 -26.30 22.26
C PRO A 106 21.34 -26.20 20.76
N ASN A 107 22.36 -25.98 19.93
CA ASN A 107 22.23 -26.19 18.49
C ASN A 107 21.78 -27.64 18.28
N PRO A 108 20.70 -27.89 17.54
CA PRO A 108 20.25 -29.25 17.28
C PRO A 108 21.25 -29.94 16.36
N ILE A 109 22.24 -30.60 16.95
CA ILE A 109 22.95 -31.67 16.26
C ILE A 109 21.92 -32.80 16.11
N PRO A 110 21.79 -33.43 14.93
CA PRO A 110 20.93 -34.60 14.75
C PRO A 110 21.54 -35.78 15.49
N SER A 111 21.46 -35.80 16.82
CA SER A 111 21.87 -36.92 17.66
C SER A 111 20.69 -37.38 18.51
N SER A 112 20.17 -38.56 18.15
CA SER A 112 19.36 -39.59 18.84
C SER A 112 18.50 -39.33 20.09
N ASN A 113 18.58 -38.21 20.81
CA ASN A 113 17.77 -37.92 21.99
C ASN A 113 16.96 -36.62 21.80
N PRO A 114 15.63 -36.66 21.82
CA PRO A 114 14.81 -35.46 21.72
C PRO A 114 15.14 -34.51 22.90
N PRO A 115 15.22 -33.19 22.68
CA PRO A 115 15.40 -32.25 23.77
C PRO A 115 14.28 -32.46 24.79
N SER A 116 14.66 -32.69 26.05
CA SER A 116 13.70 -32.89 27.14
C SER A 116 12.72 -31.72 27.18
N SER A 117 11.42 -31.98 27.37
CA SER A 117 10.32 -30.99 27.41
C SER A 117 10.51 -29.84 28.40
N ILE A 118 11.52 -29.94 29.26
CA ILE A 118 11.89 -29.00 30.33
C ILE A 118 12.91 -27.94 29.85
N ARG A 119 13.64 -28.17 28.74
CA ARG A 119 14.71 -27.27 28.26
C ARG A 119 14.17 -25.97 27.67
N LEU A 120 13.18 -26.03 26.78
CA LEU A 120 12.55 -24.83 26.21
C LEU A 120 11.90 -23.92 27.27
N PRO A 121 11.14 -24.45 28.25
CA PRO A 121 10.70 -23.64 29.39
C PRO A 121 11.88 -22.91 30.08
N SER A 122 12.94 -23.65 30.42
CA SER A 122 14.10 -23.07 31.11
C SER A 122 14.78 -21.99 30.28
N SER A 123 14.92 -22.18 28.96
CA SER A 123 15.52 -21.17 28.07
C SER A 123 14.69 -19.90 27.94
N LEU A 124 13.35 -20.02 27.86
CA LEU A 124 12.47 -18.85 27.85
C LEU A 124 12.57 -18.04 29.15
N ALA A 125 12.76 -18.71 30.29
CA ALA A 125 12.96 -18.04 31.57
C ALA A 125 14.30 -17.28 31.63
N VAL A 126 15.38 -17.86 31.08
CA VAL A 126 16.67 -17.17 30.95
C VAL A 126 16.54 -15.99 29.99
N LEU A 127 15.94 -16.20 28.81
CA LEU A 127 15.71 -15.16 27.78
C LEU A 127 14.95 -13.97 28.34
N GLN A 128 13.90 -14.21 29.14
CA GLN A 128 13.14 -13.15 29.79
C GLN A 128 14.03 -12.25 30.66
N LEU A 129 14.96 -12.82 31.42
CA LEU A 129 15.87 -12.03 32.24
C LEU A 129 16.89 -11.26 31.39
N VAL A 130 17.38 -11.86 30.29
CA VAL A 130 18.24 -11.17 29.33
C VAL A 130 17.53 -9.93 28.78
N LEU A 131 16.31 -10.09 28.26
CA LEU A 131 15.52 -8.99 27.72
C LEU A 131 15.22 -7.91 28.78
N ARG A 132 14.88 -8.30 30.02
CA ARG A 132 14.63 -7.36 31.13
C ARG A 132 15.88 -6.60 31.59
N SER A 133 17.07 -7.19 31.43
CA SER A 133 18.33 -6.50 31.72
C SER A 133 18.72 -5.45 30.68
N GLY A 134 18.03 -5.42 29.54
CA GLY A 134 18.32 -4.52 28.42
C GLY A 134 19.53 -4.95 27.60
N ILE A 135 20.02 -6.17 27.80
CA ILE A 135 21.14 -6.75 27.06
C ILE A 135 20.57 -7.51 25.86
N PRO A 136 21.08 -7.31 24.63
CA PRO A 136 20.63 -8.08 23.48
C PRO A 136 21.00 -9.56 23.66
N PRO A 137 20.08 -10.51 23.42
CA PRO A 137 20.41 -11.93 23.43
C PRO A 137 21.52 -12.26 22.41
N PRO A 138 22.36 -13.29 22.67
CA PRO A 138 23.34 -13.78 21.71
C PRO A 138 22.71 -14.06 20.34
N ARG A 139 23.46 -13.83 19.25
CA ARG A 139 22.95 -14.05 17.87
C ARG A 139 22.48 -15.49 17.66
N GLU A 140 23.18 -16.46 18.26
CA GLU A 140 22.85 -17.88 18.22
C GLU A 140 21.45 -18.17 18.80
N THR A 141 20.99 -17.40 19.78
CA THR A 141 19.65 -17.54 20.38
C THR A 141 18.56 -17.37 19.32
N ARG A 142 18.75 -16.48 18.34
CA ARG A 142 17.76 -16.26 17.27
C ARG A 142 17.58 -17.47 16.35
N LEU A 143 18.61 -18.31 16.20
CA LEU A 143 18.55 -19.53 15.37
C LEU A 143 18.16 -20.76 16.17
N ALA A 144 18.68 -20.91 17.39
CA ALA A 144 18.45 -22.08 18.22
C ALA A 144 17.02 -22.11 18.82
N LEU A 145 16.43 -20.95 19.09
CA LEU A 145 15.10 -20.84 19.71
C LEU A 145 13.98 -21.40 18.79
N PRO A 146 13.88 -21.01 17.50
CA PRO A 146 12.96 -21.64 16.54
C PRO A 146 13.07 -23.16 16.49
N LEU A 147 14.29 -23.68 16.39
CA LEU A 147 14.51 -25.13 16.25
C LEU A 147 14.07 -25.91 17.49
N ASN A 148 14.34 -25.38 18.68
CA ASN A 148 13.91 -25.98 19.95
C ASN A 148 12.38 -25.86 20.15
N TRP A 149 11.75 -24.80 19.64
CA TRP A 149 10.28 -24.68 19.60
C TRP A 149 9.67 -25.77 18.71
N ILE A 150 10.14 -25.89 17.47
CA ILE A 150 9.66 -26.88 16.50
C ILE A 150 9.79 -28.30 17.04
N ALA A 151 10.87 -28.61 17.76
CA ALA A 151 11.08 -29.94 18.36
C ALA A 151 9.98 -30.34 19.38
N VAL A 152 9.29 -29.37 20.00
CA VAL A 152 8.26 -29.63 21.02
C VAL A 152 6.84 -29.23 20.60
N ARG A 153 6.64 -28.70 19.39
CA ARG A 153 5.37 -28.13 18.90
C ARG A 153 4.16 -29.06 19.01
N HIS A 154 4.35 -30.35 18.75
CA HIS A 154 3.26 -31.34 18.80
C HIS A 154 2.93 -31.80 20.22
N ARG A 155 3.75 -31.41 21.21
CA ARG A 155 3.65 -31.87 22.60
C ARG A 155 3.25 -30.75 23.55
N CYS A 156 3.49 -29.49 23.21
CA CYS A 156 3.25 -28.35 24.09
C CYS A 156 2.70 -27.14 23.32
N SER A 157 1.58 -26.58 23.79
CA SER A 157 1.13 -25.23 23.40
C SER A 157 1.83 -24.15 24.25
N VAL A 158 1.68 -22.87 23.90
CA VAL A 158 2.15 -21.74 24.75
C VAL A 158 1.64 -21.87 26.19
N ALA A 159 0.35 -22.18 26.36
CA ALA A 159 -0.25 -22.42 27.68
C ALA A 159 0.32 -23.68 28.37
N GLY A 160 0.65 -24.72 27.61
CA GLY A 160 1.33 -25.92 28.12
C GLY A 160 2.74 -25.63 28.62
N ILE A 161 3.50 -24.81 27.89
CA ILE A 161 4.84 -24.34 28.30
C ILE A 161 4.74 -23.49 29.58
N ILE A 162 3.76 -22.60 29.67
CA ILE A 162 3.52 -21.81 30.88
C ILE A 162 3.16 -22.70 32.07
N SER A 163 2.36 -23.74 31.83
CA SER A 163 1.98 -24.71 32.87
C SER A 163 3.18 -25.54 33.35
N SER A 164 4.13 -25.87 32.47
CA SER A 164 5.34 -26.62 32.83
C SER A 164 6.39 -25.76 33.55
N LEU A 165 6.38 -24.44 33.38
CA LEU A 165 7.28 -23.50 34.09
C LEU A 165 6.99 -23.41 35.59
N ARG A 166 5.71 -23.44 35.98
CA ARG A 166 5.27 -23.25 37.37
C ARG A 166 5.86 -24.28 38.35
N PRO A 167 5.79 -25.60 38.12
CA PRO A 167 6.38 -26.59 39.05
C PRO A 167 7.91 -26.50 39.12
N LEU A 168 8.56 -25.97 38.08
CA LEU A 168 10.02 -25.78 38.02
C LEU A 168 10.49 -24.53 38.78
N GLY A 169 9.57 -23.68 39.25
CA GLY A 169 9.89 -22.45 39.96
C GLY A 169 10.20 -21.25 39.05
N PHE A 170 9.93 -21.37 37.75
CA PHE A 170 10.11 -20.26 36.81
C PHE A 170 8.86 -19.38 36.74
N ARG A 171 9.06 -18.09 36.44
CA ARG A 171 7.98 -17.16 36.12
C ARG A 171 7.46 -17.44 34.70
N ALA A 172 6.18 -17.15 34.46
CA ALA A 172 5.62 -17.19 33.11
C ALA A 172 6.38 -16.21 32.18
N PRO A 173 6.51 -16.54 30.88
CA PRO A 173 7.04 -15.63 29.88
C PRO A 173 6.15 -14.40 29.78
N ASP A 174 6.75 -13.24 29.56
CA ASP A 174 6.05 -11.98 29.30
C ASP A 174 5.91 -11.73 27.80
N LEU A 175 5.15 -10.68 27.46
CA LEU A 175 4.90 -10.25 26.09
C LEU A 175 6.20 -10.08 25.30
N ASN A 176 7.23 -9.48 25.90
CA ASN A 176 8.50 -9.23 25.22
C ASN A 176 9.25 -10.54 24.89
N THR A 177 9.19 -11.52 25.79
CA THR A 177 9.78 -12.85 25.59
C THR A 177 9.09 -13.60 24.45
N LEU A 178 7.75 -13.54 24.38
CA LEU A 178 6.98 -14.18 23.31
C LEU A 178 7.11 -13.43 21.98
N ASN A 179 7.20 -12.09 21.99
CA ASN A 179 7.49 -11.30 20.79
C ASN A 179 8.88 -11.62 20.22
N TYR A 180 9.88 -11.85 21.08
CA TYR A 180 11.20 -12.31 20.62
C TYR A 180 11.12 -13.70 19.96
N LEU A 181 10.37 -14.64 20.56
CA LEU A 181 10.13 -15.94 19.96
C LEU A 181 9.45 -15.82 18.60
N ILE A 182 8.39 -15.01 18.48
CA ILE A 182 7.69 -14.73 17.22
C ILE A 182 8.65 -14.16 16.18
N SER A 183 9.43 -13.12 16.52
CA SER A 183 10.39 -12.50 15.59
C SER A 183 11.49 -13.48 15.18
N SER A 184 11.91 -14.38 16.08
CA SER A 184 12.89 -15.43 15.76
C SER A 184 12.31 -16.47 14.79
N LEU A 185 11.08 -16.93 15.00
CA LEU A 185 10.38 -17.87 14.12
C LEU A 185 10.15 -17.25 12.73
N CYS A 186 9.70 -16.00 12.69
CA CYS A 186 9.50 -15.25 11.44
C CYS A 186 10.82 -15.09 10.65
N ALA A 187 11.93 -14.80 11.34
CA ALA A 187 13.24 -14.71 10.70
C ALA A 187 13.78 -16.05 10.16
N SER A 188 13.27 -17.17 10.69
CA SER A 188 13.54 -18.52 10.19
C SER A 188 12.53 -19.01 9.15
N GLN A 189 11.63 -18.14 8.66
CA GLN A 189 10.54 -18.47 7.73
C GLN A 189 9.51 -19.49 8.26
N GLU A 190 9.46 -19.68 9.59
CA GLU A 190 8.52 -20.58 10.27
C GLU A 190 7.24 -19.82 10.67
N THR A 191 6.55 -19.28 9.65
CA THR A 191 5.42 -18.34 9.81
C THR A 191 4.18 -18.98 10.44
N GLU A 192 3.92 -20.25 10.13
CA GLU A 192 2.81 -21.01 10.72
C GLU A 192 3.01 -21.25 12.22
N GLU A 193 4.25 -21.53 12.63
CA GLU A 193 4.60 -21.68 14.04
C GLU A 193 4.51 -20.33 14.76
N ALA A 194 4.98 -19.25 14.14
CA ALA A 194 4.85 -17.90 14.68
C ALA A 194 3.36 -17.52 14.88
N ALA A 195 2.50 -17.85 13.92
CA ALA A 195 1.06 -17.64 14.02
C ALA A 195 0.40 -18.54 15.10
N SER A 196 0.91 -19.76 15.29
CA SER A 196 0.49 -20.65 16.37
C SER A 196 0.83 -20.09 17.75
N VAL A 197 2.04 -19.55 17.93
CA VAL A 197 2.46 -18.85 19.15
C VAL A 197 1.53 -17.66 19.40
N LEU A 198 1.33 -16.81 18.40
CA LEU A 198 0.45 -15.63 18.48
C LEU A 198 -0.97 -15.99 18.96
N ARG A 199 -1.59 -17.02 18.37
CA ARG A 199 -2.93 -17.49 18.78
C ARG A 199 -2.92 -18.10 20.18
N GLY A 200 -1.84 -18.77 20.57
CA GLY A 200 -1.68 -19.39 21.88
C GLY A 200 -1.45 -18.41 23.04
N MET A 201 -1.01 -17.18 22.76
CA MET A 201 -0.73 -16.15 23.77
C MET A 201 -1.97 -15.80 24.60
N SER A 202 -3.10 -15.47 23.97
CA SER A 202 -4.33 -15.10 24.68
C SER A 202 -4.86 -16.24 25.55
N ALA A 203 -4.79 -17.49 25.07
CA ALA A 203 -5.16 -18.67 25.85
C ALA A 203 -4.26 -18.88 27.09
N ALA A 204 -3.05 -18.33 27.06
CA ALA A 204 -2.12 -18.36 28.17
C ALA A 204 -2.19 -17.11 29.08
N GLY A 205 -3.17 -16.22 28.86
CA GLY A 205 -3.38 -15.01 29.65
C GLY A 205 -2.41 -13.86 29.31
N ILE A 206 -1.79 -13.90 28.14
CA ILE A 206 -0.91 -12.83 27.63
C ILE A 206 -1.54 -12.30 26.36
N ASP A 207 -2.01 -11.06 26.37
CA ASP A 207 -2.62 -10.49 25.17
C ASP A 207 -1.54 -10.02 24.19
N PRO A 208 -1.55 -10.50 22.92
CA PRO A 208 -0.67 -9.98 21.89
C PRO A 208 -0.92 -8.48 21.65
N ASP A 209 0.14 -7.75 21.30
CA ASP A 209 0.05 -6.35 20.92
C ASP A 209 0.06 -6.18 19.40
N SER A 210 -0.07 -4.92 18.95
CA SER A 210 0.05 -4.57 17.53
C SER A 210 1.38 -5.03 16.92
N GLY A 211 2.47 -4.99 17.70
CA GLY A 211 3.78 -5.47 17.28
C GLY A 211 3.79 -6.97 17.01
N SER A 212 3.22 -7.79 17.89
CA SER A 212 3.10 -9.24 17.74
C SER A 212 2.38 -9.61 16.44
N TYR A 213 1.25 -8.97 16.17
CA TYR A 213 0.46 -9.22 14.96
C TYR A 213 1.20 -8.76 13.70
N CYS A 214 1.73 -7.54 13.69
CA CYS A 214 2.45 -7.01 12.54
C CYS A 214 3.67 -7.87 12.19
N GLU A 215 4.44 -8.36 13.18
CA GLU A 215 5.61 -9.21 12.92
C GLU A 215 5.23 -10.50 12.17
N VAL A 216 4.15 -11.17 12.60
CA VAL A 216 3.67 -12.40 11.94
C VAL A 216 3.10 -12.08 10.56
N ILE A 217 2.25 -11.05 10.47
CA ILE A 217 1.63 -10.64 9.20
C ILE A 217 2.73 -10.31 8.19
N GLU A 218 3.75 -9.54 8.58
CA GLU A 218 4.84 -9.10 7.72
C GLU A 218 5.71 -10.23 7.17
N ALA A 219 5.82 -11.33 7.91
CA ALA A 219 6.53 -12.52 7.49
C ALA A 219 5.67 -13.49 6.66
N MET A 220 4.34 -13.40 6.76
CA MET A 220 3.42 -14.26 6.01
C MET A 220 3.32 -13.86 4.53
N ASP A 221 3.20 -14.89 3.69
CA ASP A 221 2.86 -14.83 2.28
C ASP A 221 1.46 -15.41 2.03
N GLY A 222 0.85 -15.09 0.89
CA GLY A 222 -0.41 -15.68 0.48
C GLY A 222 -1.64 -15.23 1.26
N GLU A 223 -2.66 -16.11 1.24
CA GLU A 223 -4.01 -15.90 1.76
C GLU A 223 -4.10 -15.77 3.29
N ALA A 224 -3.04 -16.12 4.03
CA ALA A 224 -3.07 -16.10 5.49
C ALA A 224 -2.88 -14.69 6.05
N ALA A 225 -2.01 -13.89 5.42
CA ALA A 225 -1.71 -12.52 5.83
C ALA A 225 -2.94 -11.59 5.88
N PRO A 226 -3.79 -11.48 4.83
CA PRO A 226 -4.96 -10.60 4.86
C PRO A 226 -5.99 -11.04 5.91
N LYS A 227 -6.18 -12.35 6.12
CA LYS A 227 -7.11 -12.88 7.13
C LYS A 227 -6.67 -12.49 8.55
N LEU A 228 -5.38 -12.60 8.84
CA LEU A 228 -4.84 -12.23 10.14
C LEU A 228 -4.88 -10.72 10.37
N LEU A 229 -4.64 -9.92 9.31
CA LEU A 229 -4.79 -8.46 9.36
C LEU A 229 -6.23 -8.04 9.65
N VAL A 230 -7.22 -8.66 9.00
CA VAL A 230 -8.64 -8.42 9.28
C VAL A 230 -9.00 -8.82 10.71
N GLU A 231 -8.51 -9.95 11.21
CA GLU A 231 -8.67 -10.32 12.62
C GLU A 231 -8.12 -9.25 13.57
N MET A 232 -6.90 -8.77 13.32
CA MET A 232 -6.23 -7.75 14.13
C MET A 232 -7.06 -6.45 14.20
N VAL A 233 -7.55 -5.98 13.05
CA VAL A 233 -8.27 -4.72 12.99
C VAL A 233 -9.72 -4.86 13.47
N VAL A 234 -10.47 -5.84 12.94
CA VAL A 234 -11.92 -5.95 13.17
C VAL A 234 -12.23 -6.56 14.53
N ARG A 235 -11.53 -7.63 14.91
CA ARG A 235 -11.86 -8.39 16.13
C ARG A 235 -11.11 -7.85 17.35
N ARG A 236 -9.86 -7.44 17.17
CA ARG A 236 -9.01 -6.94 18.27
C ARG A 236 -9.01 -5.42 18.39
N GLY A 237 -9.48 -4.69 17.38
CA GLY A 237 -9.52 -3.22 17.39
C GLY A 237 -8.12 -2.58 17.40
N MET A 238 -7.11 -3.28 16.88
CA MET A 238 -5.72 -2.81 16.90
C MET A 238 -5.35 -2.14 15.58
N ALA A 239 -4.65 -1.01 15.66
CA ALA A 239 -4.10 -0.35 14.48
C ALA A 239 -2.81 -1.05 14.02
N PRO A 240 -2.69 -1.42 12.73
CA PRO A 240 -1.46 -1.98 12.17
C PRO A 240 -0.37 -0.91 12.02
N ARG A 241 0.88 -1.34 11.87
CA ARG A 241 1.98 -0.43 11.46
C ARG A 241 1.69 0.08 10.05
N LYS A 242 2.13 1.32 9.76
CA LYS A 242 1.88 2.00 8.47
C LYS A 242 2.27 1.15 7.26
N GLY A 243 3.41 0.46 7.32
CA GLY A 243 3.91 -0.38 6.23
C GLY A 243 3.23 -1.75 6.10
N THR A 244 2.59 -2.27 7.15
CA THR A 244 2.03 -3.63 7.14
C THR A 244 0.90 -3.77 6.11
N VAL A 245 -0.02 -2.79 6.06
CA VAL A 245 -1.16 -2.81 5.13
C VAL A 245 -0.67 -2.73 3.69
N ALA A 246 0.21 -1.78 3.39
CA ALA A 246 0.78 -1.60 2.04
C ALA A 246 1.48 -2.88 1.57
N ARG A 247 2.29 -3.51 2.43
CA ARG A 247 2.98 -4.77 2.09
C ARG A 247 2.00 -5.91 1.82
N VAL A 248 0.93 -6.06 2.60
CA VAL A 248 -0.10 -7.11 2.37
C VAL A 248 -0.82 -6.87 1.04
N VAL A 249 -1.24 -5.62 0.77
CA VAL A 249 -1.92 -5.27 -0.48
C VAL A 249 -1.00 -5.48 -1.70
N GLU A 250 0.28 -5.11 -1.57
CA GLU A 250 1.28 -5.33 -2.61
C GLU A 250 1.54 -6.82 -2.88
N ALA A 251 1.57 -7.65 -1.84
CA ALA A 251 1.66 -9.11 -2.00
C ALA A 251 0.43 -9.66 -2.74
N MET A 252 -0.79 -9.22 -2.38
CA MET A 252 -2.02 -9.62 -3.08
C MET A 252 -2.01 -9.17 -4.55
N ARG A 253 -1.45 -7.98 -4.82
CA ARG A 253 -1.25 -7.46 -6.18
C ARG A 253 -0.32 -8.36 -6.98
N ALA A 254 0.80 -8.78 -6.40
CA ALA A 254 1.77 -9.67 -7.04
C ALA A 254 1.19 -11.05 -7.36
N GLU A 255 0.25 -11.53 -6.55
CA GLU A 255 -0.49 -12.78 -6.76
C GLU A 255 -1.65 -12.66 -7.75
N GLY A 256 -1.92 -11.46 -8.30
CA GLY A 256 -3.03 -11.22 -9.23
C GLY A 256 -4.41 -11.13 -8.57
N LYS A 257 -4.48 -11.02 -7.24
CA LYS A 257 -5.73 -10.96 -6.47
C LYS A 257 -6.21 -9.52 -6.25
N ALA A 258 -6.27 -8.77 -7.34
CA ALA A 258 -6.54 -7.34 -7.33
C ALA A 258 -7.90 -6.98 -6.69
N GLY A 259 -8.99 -7.63 -7.10
CA GLY A 259 -10.31 -7.38 -6.52
C GLY A 259 -10.37 -7.62 -5.00
N GLN A 260 -9.73 -8.70 -4.53
CA GLN A 260 -9.64 -8.98 -3.09
C GLN A 260 -8.81 -7.92 -2.34
N ALA A 261 -7.77 -7.38 -2.98
CA ALA A 261 -6.94 -6.33 -2.40
C ALA A 261 -7.74 -5.02 -2.22
N ALA A 262 -8.57 -4.66 -3.21
CA ALA A 262 -9.49 -3.52 -3.12
C ALA A 262 -10.54 -3.73 -2.01
N ASP A 263 -11.11 -4.93 -1.90
CA ASP A 263 -12.08 -5.24 -0.84
C ASP A 263 -11.45 -5.23 0.56
N LEU A 264 -10.20 -5.68 0.68
CA LEU A 264 -9.44 -5.59 1.92
C LEU A 264 -9.29 -4.13 2.36
N VAL A 265 -8.87 -3.23 1.47
CA VAL A 265 -8.75 -1.79 1.77
C VAL A 265 -10.06 -1.28 2.36
N ARG A 266 -11.20 -1.51 1.69
CA ARG A 266 -12.53 -1.09 2.18
C ARG A 266 -12.89 -1.66 3.55
N VAL A 267 -12.60 -2.93 3.80
CA VAL A 267 -12.88 -3.56 5.10
C VAL A 267 -12.08 -2.89 6.22
N LEU A 268 -10.80 -2.61 5.97
CA LEU A 268 -9.94 -1.93 6.94
C LEU A 268 -10.44 -0.51 7.22
N GLU A 269 -10.85 0.22 6.19
CA GLU A 269 -11.39 1.57 6.33
C GLU A 269 -12.69 1.63 7.13
N ARG A 270 -13.64 0.75 6.84
CA ARG A 270 -14.91 0.66 7.58
C ARG A 270 -14.70 0.36 9.05
N SER A 271 -13.56 -0.24 9.38
CA SER A 271 -13.15 -0.57 10.74
C SER A 271 -12.37 0.55 11.42
N GLY A 272 -12.21 1.71 10.77
CA GLY A 272 -11.49 2.87 11.30
C GLY A 272 -9.97 2.79 11.15
N CYS A 273 -9.45 1.84 10.36
CA CYS A 273 -8.01 1.77 10.09
C CYS A 273 -7.61 2.84 9.07
N ALA A 274 -6.59 3.63 9.39
CA ALA A 274 -6.00 4.59 8.46
C ALA A 274 -5.18 3.84 7.40
N VAL A 275 -5.76 3.67 6.21
CA VAL A 275 -5.06 3.10 5.05
C VAL A 275 -4.23 4.19 4.38
N GLY A 276 -2.96 3.88 4.07
CA GLY A 276 -2.02 4.80 3.44
C GLY A 276 -2.12 4.84 1.92
N PHE A 277 -1.52 5.86 1.33
CA PHE A 277 -1.44 6.08 -0.12
C PHE A 277 -0.92 4.84 -0.87
N GLU A 278 0.14 4.21 -0.35
CA GLU A 278 0.84 3.10 -1.00
C GLU A 278 -0.07 1.87 -1.15
N ALA A 279 -0.99 1.65 -0.20
CA ALA A 279 -1.95 0.56 -0.28
C ALA A 279 -3.03 0.84 -1.35
N TYR A 280 -3.53 2.08 -1.43
CA TYR A 280 -4.45 2.47 -2.50
C TYR A 280 -3.82 2.31 -3.88
N GLU A 281 -2.61 2.84 -4.05
CA GLU A 281 -1.88 2.77 -5.30
C GLU A 281 -1.71 1.32 -5.76
N ALA A 282 -1.21 0.44 -4.88
CA ALA A 282 -1.06 -0.97 -5.18
C ALA A 282 -2.39 -1.65 -5.56
N ALA A 283 -3.49 -1.31 -4.89
CA ALA A 283 -4.81 -1.82 -5.22
C ALA A 283 -5.31 -1.35 -6.61
N VAL A 284 -5.17 -0.06 -6.94
CA VAL A 284 -5.56 0.50 -8.24
C VAL A 284 -4.73 -0.13 -9.37
N GLU A 285 -3.41 -0.17 -9.20
CA GLU A 285 -2.53 -0.78 -10.20
C GLU A 285 -2.83 -2.27 -10.41
N GLY A 286 -3.13 -2.99 -9.33
CA GLY A 286 -3.59 -4.38 -9.40
C GLY A 286 -4.84 -4.51 -10.25
N CYS A 287 -5.86 -3.69 -9.97
CA CYS A 287 -7.14 -3.74 -10.70
C CYS A 287 -6.93 -3.45 -12.19
N LEU A 288 -6.09 -2.47 -12.53
CA LEU A 288 -5.74 -2.15 -13.91
C LEU A 288 -5.01 -3.31 -14.60
N LYS A 289 -4.05 -3.96 -13.95
CA LYS A 289 -3.33 -5.13 -14.50
C LYS A 289 -4.26 -6.32 -14.73
N SER A 290 -5.23 -6.53 -13.85
CA SER A 290 -6.24 -7.59 -13.97
C SER A 290 -7.42 -7.22 -14.90
N ARG A 291 -7.40 -6.05 -15.54
CA ARG A 291 -8.49 -5.50 -16.38
C ARG A 291 -9.83 -5.32 -15.62
N GLU A 292 -9.79 -5.21 -14.30
CA GLU A 292 -10.94 -4.91 -13.45
C GLU A 292 -11.13 -3.37 -13.34
N VAL A 293 -11.38 -2.71 -14.47
CA VAL A 293 -11.31 -1.24 -14.56
C VAL A 293 -12.36 -0.54 -13.69
N VAL A 294 -13.56 -1.13 -13.56
CA VAL A 294 -14.62 -0.58 -12.69
C VAL A 294 -14.20 -0.62 -11.22
N ALA A 295 -13.50 -1.67 -10.79
CA ALA A 295 -12.95 -1.74 -9.44
C ALA A 295 -11.86 -0.67 -9.25
N ALA A 296 -10.97 -0.53 -10.23
CA ALA A 296 -9.92 0.51 -10.22
C ALA A 296 -10.51 1.92 -10.06
N ALA A 297 -11.56 2.25 -10.80
CA ALA A 297 -12.26 3.53 -10.74
C ALA A 297 -12.83 3.83 -9.34
N ARG A 298 -13.43 2.82 -8.71
CA ARG A 298 -13.96 2.96 -7.34
C ARG A 298 -12.84 3.21 -6.33
N VAL A 299 -11.73 2.47 -6.44
CA VAL A 299 -10.57 2.66 -5.54
C VAL A 299 -9.97 4.05 -5.74
N VAL A 300 -9.91 4.57 -6.98
CA VAL A 300 -9.50 5.95 -7.27
C VAL A 300 -10.41 6.97 -6.59
N ALA A 301 -11.72 6.81 -6.67
CA ALA A 301 -12.68 7.70 -6.01
C ALA A 301 -12.55 7.64 -4.47
N GLU A 302 -12.37 6.44 -3.91
CA GLU A 302 -12.14 6.24 -2.47
C GLU A 302 -10.84 6.92 -2.00
N MET A 303 -9.76 6.75 -2.77
CA MET A 303 -8.47 7.40 -2.55
C MET A 303 -8.59 8.94 -2.57
N ALA A 304 -9.27 9.49 -3.57
CA ALA A 304 -9.53 10.93 -3.69
C ALA A 304 -10.36 11.47 -2.51
N ALA A 305 -11.37 10.74 -2.06
CA ALA A 305 -12.18 11.12 -0.90
C ALA A 305 -11.37 11.16 0.41
N LYS A 306 -10.22 10.48 0.48
CA LYS A 306 -9.27 10.58 1.60
C LYS A 306 -8.25 11.70 1.46
N GLY A 307 -8.32 12.48 0.38
CA GLY A 307 -7.35 13.51 0.06
C GLY A 307 -6.05 12.96 -0.54
N PHE A 308 -6.04 11.69 -0.94
CA PHE A 308 -4.93 11.12 -1.68
C PHE A 308 -5.13 11.36 -3.17
N VAL A 309 -4.05 11.73 -3.83
CA VAL A 309 -4.02 12.14 -5.23
C VAL A 309 -3.46 11.01 -6.07
N PRO A 310 -4.27 10.30 -6.88
CA PRO A 310 -3.75 9.30 -7.81
C PRO A 310 -2.74 9.91 -8.80
N TYR A 311 -1.72 9.15 -9.16
CA TYR A 311 -0.82 9.56 -10.24
C TYR A 311 -1.58 9.73 -11.56
N ILE A 312 -1.20 10.75 -12.34
CA ILE A 312 -1.86 11.11 -13.61
C ILE A 312 -1.94 9.89 -14.54
N GLY A 313 -0.84 9.16 -14.74
CA GLY A 313 -0.82 7.97 -15.61
C GLY A 313 -1.63 6.78 -15.09
N VAL A 314 -1.93 6.71 -13.78
CA VAL A 314 -2.86 5.71 -13.23
C VAL A 314 -4.29 6.11 -13.59
N ARG A 315 -4.64 7.38 -13.37
CA ARG A 315 -5.99 7.90 -13.66
C ARG A 315 -6.31 7.84 -15.15
N GLN A 316 -5.37 8.22 -16.03
CA GLN A 316 -5.51 8.12 -17.48
C GLN A 316 -5.90 6.70 -17.90
N ARG A 317 -5.16 5.68 -17.43
CA ARG A 317 -5.46 4.27 -17.73
C ARG A 317 -6.82 3.81 -17.22
N VAL A 318 -7.29 4.35 -16.09
CA VAL A 318 -8.66 4.09 -15.60
C VAL A 318 -9.69 4.68 -16.57
N VAL A 319 -9.54 5.94 -16.97
CA VAL A 319 -10.46 6.62 -17.88
C VAL A 319 -10.51 5.92 -19.24
N GLU A 320 -9.35 5.66 -19.85
CA GLU A 320 -9.23 4.92 -21.12
C GLU A 320 -9.88 3.53 -21.02
N GLY A 321 -9.61 2.82 -19.93
CA GLY A 321 -10.19 1.50 -19.68
C GLY A 321 -11.71 1.55 -19.55
N LEU A 322 -12.28 2.54 -18.85
CA LEU A 322 -13.73 2.70 -18.68
C LEU A 322 -14.41 3.02 -20.01
N SER A 323 -13.82 3.93 -20.79
CA SER A 323 -14.31 4.25 -22.14
C SER A 323 -14.30 3.02 -23.04
N SER A 324 -13.25 2.20 -22.98
CA SER A 324 -13.15 0.98 -23.80
C SER A 324 -14.24 -0.07 -23.52
N ILE A 325 -14.83 -0.05 -22.32
CA ILE A 325 -15.93 -0.96 -21.92
C ILE A 325 -17.30 -0.27 -21.93
N GLY A 326 -17.40 0.94 -22.49
CA GLY A 326 -18.64 1.71 -22.60
C GLY A 326 -19.17 2.29 -21.28
N GLN A 327 -18.33 2.39 -20.25
CA GLN A 327 -18.68 2.99 -18.95
C GLN A 327 -18.40 4.50 -18.96
N SER A 328 -18.95 5.23 -19.93
CA SER A 328 -18.71 6.66 -20.13
C SER A 328 -19.14 7.53 -18.94
N GLU A 329 -20.17 7.11 -18.18
CA GLU A 329 -20.60 7.80 -16.96
C GLU A 329 -19.49 7.85 -15.91
N LEU A 330 -18.97 6.67 -15.55
CA LEU A 330 -17.85 6.55 -14.59
C LEU A 330 -16.57 7.23 -15.13
N ALA A 331 -16.31 7.15 -16.44
CA ALA A 331 -15.16 7.80 -17.05
C ALA A 331 -15.23 9.33 -16.89
N ALA A 332 -16.40 9.91 -17.14
CA ALA A 332 -16.67 11.33 -16.95
C ALA A 332 -16.53 11.75 -15.48
N GLU A 333 -17.06 10.96 -14.55
CA GLU A 333 -16.93 11.23 -13.10
C GLU A 333 -15.46 11.27 -12.66
N VAL A 334 -14.66 10.27 -13.06
CA VAL A 334 -13.22 10.21 -12.73
C VAL A 334 -12.46 11.37 -13.36
N LEU A 335 -12.82 11.78 -14.58
CA LEU A 335 -12.17 12.92 -15.24
C LEU A 335 -12.50 14.25 -14.55
N ILE A 336 -13.76 14.45 -14.15
CA ILE A 336 -14.16 15.65 -13.41
C ILE A 336 -13.42 15.71 -12.07
N GLU A 337 -13.40 14.61 -11.31
CA GLU A 337 -12.63 14.48 -10.05
C GLU A 337 -11.17 14.87 -10.23
N ALA A 338 -10.54 14.42 -11.33
CA ALA A 338 -9.16 14.78 -11.65
C ALA A 338 -8.93 16.29 -11.73
N VAL A 339 -9.87 16.98 -12.37
CA VAL A 339 -9.79 18.43 -12.57
C VAL A 339 -9.97 19.16 -11.25
N GLU A 340 -10.92 18.72 -10.40
CA GLU A 340 -11.14 19.36 -9.11
C GLU A 340 -9.89 19.28 -8.22
N ASN A 341 -9.17 18.16 -8.28
CA ASN A 341 -8.05 17.89 -7.38
C ASN A 341 -6.69 18.35 -7.94
N HIS A 342 -6.51 18.50 -9.25
CA HIS A 342 -5.21 18.85 -9.84
C HIS A 342 -5.17 20.12 -10.66
N MET A 343 -6.30 20.63 -11.15
CA MET A 343 -6.35 21.78 -12.05
C MET A 343 -5.25 21.69 -13.14
N PRO A 344 -5.26 20.64 -13.97
CA PRO A 344 -4.25 20.47 -15.01
C PRO A 344 -4.23 21.70 -15.91
N GLN A 345 -3.06 22.04 -16.43
CA GLN A 345 -2.92 23.18 -17.35
C GLN A 345 -3.56 22.87 -18.71
N VAL A 346 -3.49 21.61 -19.13
CA VAL A 346 -3.90 21.15 -20.45
C VAL A 346 -4.67 19.84 -20.31
N ILE A 347 -5.81 19.73 -21.00
CA ILE A 347 -6.53 18.46 -21.20
C ILE A 347 -6.75 18.26 -22.69
N VAL A 348 -6.47 17.05 -23.17
CA VAL A 348 -6.76 16.61 -24.53
C VAL A 348 -7.76 15.47 -24.47
N ILE A 349 -8.87 15.60 -25.20
CA ILE A 349 -9.90 14.55 -25.33
C ILE A 349 -9.89 14.03 -26.76
N ASP A 350 -9.54 12.76 -26.93
CA ASP A 350 -9.35 12.17 -28.25
C ASP A 350 -10.66 12.02 -29.05
N GLU A 351 -11.80 11.76 -28.40
CA GLU A 351 -13.09 11.74 -29.09
C GLU A 351 -14.24 12.06 -28.13
N LEU A 352 -15.10 13.00 -28.52
CA LEU A 352 -16.38 13.33 -27.90
C LEU A 352 -17.50 12.76 -28.78
N GLY A 353 -18.10 11.67 -28.32
CA GLY A 353 -19.17 10.97 -29.03
C GLY A 353 -20.49 10.96 -28.26
N THR A 354 -20.46 11.04 -26.94
CA THR A 354 -21.65 10.93 -26.09
C THR A 354 -22.05 12.25 -25.45
N LYS A 355 -23.34 12.35 -25.08
CA LYS A 355 -23.87 13.52 -24.36
C LYS A 355 -23.18 13.75 -23.02
N LEU A 356 -22.80 12.66 -22.34
CA LEU A 356 -22.15 12.72 -21.02
C LEU A 356 -20.72 13.22 -21.12
N GLU A 357 -19.96 12.76 -22.13
CA GLU A 357 -18.63 13.28 -22.43
C GLU A 357 -18.66 14.77 -22.75
N ALA A 358 -19.66 15.22 -23.53
CA ALA A 358 -19.84 16.63 -23.83
C ALA A 358 -20.16 17.47 -22.57
N ILE A 359 -21.00 16.95 -21.67
CA ILE A 359 -21.29 17.59 -20.37
C ILE A 359 -20.02 17.68 -19.53
N ALA A 360 -19.22 16.61 -19.48
CA ALA A 360 -17.97 16.58 -18.75
C ALA A 360 -16.97 17.62 -19.31
N ALA A 361 -16.75 17.64 -20.62
CA ALA A 361 -15.89 18.62 -21.28
C ALA A 361 -16.33 20.06 -21.01
N SER A 362 -17.64 20.33 -21.06
CA SER A 362 -18.19 21.67 -20.76
C SER A 362 -18.00 22.05 -19.29
N THR A 363 -18.23 21.11 -18.37
CA THR A 363 -17.99 21.30 -16.92
C THR A 363 -16.51 21.59 -16.63
N ILE A 364 -15.62 20.92 -17.35
CA ILE A 364 -14.17 21.06 -17.26
C ILE A 364 -13.74 22.44 -17.78
N ALA A 365 -14.25 22.87 -18.93
CA ALA A 365 -13.95 24.18 -19.51
C ALA A 365 -14.36 25.33 -18.56
N GLN A 366 -15.50 25.20 -17.89
CA GLN A 366 -15.99 26.20 -16.93
C GLN A 366 -15.14 26.34 -15.67
N ARG A 367 -14.29 25.35 -15.36
CA ARG A 367 -13.44 25.36 -14.16
C ARG A 367 -12.16 26.17 -14.30
N GLY A 368 -11.91 26.78 -15.47
CA GLY A 368 -10.78 27.68 -15.66
C GLY A 368 -9.45 26.97 -15.96
N ILE A 369 -9.52 25.79 -16.58
CA ILE A 369 -8.34 25.14 -17.18
C ILE A 369 -7.79 26.05 -18.28
N LEU A 370 -6.46 26.16 -18.36
CA LEU A 370 -5.81 27.07 -19.31
C LEU A 370 -6.02 26.64 -20.77
N GLN A 371 -5.98 25.34 -21.07
CA GLN A 371 -6.19 24.81 -22.42
C GLN A 371 -6.98 23.49 -22.39
N LEU A 372 -8.09 23.44 -23.12
CA LEU A 372 -8.86 22.22 -23.39
C LEU A 372 -8.92 22.03 -24.91
N ALA A 373 -8.48 20.88 -25.39
CA ALA A 373 -8.57 20.50 -26.79
C ALA A 373 -9.38 19.20 -26.92
N ALA A 374 -10.27 19.12 -27.90
CA ALA A 374 -11.03 17.91 -28.13
C ALA A 374 -11.30 17.65 -29.60
N ILE A 375 -11.57 16.40 -29.93
CA ILE A 375 -12.10 16.02 -31.23
C ILE A 375 -13.55 15.58 -31.02
N ALA A 376 -14.48 16.07 -31.82
CA ALA A 376 -15.87 15.66 -31.75
C ALA A 376 -16.31 14.94 -33.03
N HIS A 377 -17.21 13.97 -32.86
CA HIS A 377 -17.75 13.21 -33.97
C HIS A 377 -18.68 14.09 -34.85
N GLY A 378 -18.28 14.30 -36.10
CA GLY A 378 -18.97 15.17 -37.05
C GLY A 378 -18.00 15.73 -38.11
N VAL A 379 -18.47 15.95 -39.34
CA VAL A 379 -17.59 16.46 -40.41
C VAL A 379 -17.53 18.00 -40.40
N THR A 380 -18.64 18.64 -40.00
CA THR A 380 -18.78 20.11 -39.99
C THR A 380 -19.38 20.62 -38.69
N ILE A 381 -19.18 21.91 -38.39
CA ILE A 381 -19.84 22.62 -37.28
C ILE A 381 -21.36 22.51 -37.40
N GLU A 382 -21.89 22.50 -38.62
CA GLU A 382 -23.32 22.26 -38.85
C GLU A 382 -23.78 20.88 -38.34
N ASN A 383 -22.95 19.84 -38.45
CA ASN A 383 -23.28 18.52 -37.90
C ASN A 383 -23.34 18.57 -36.37
N LEU A 384 -22.44 19.31 -35.72
CA LEU A 384 -22.48 19.50 -34.26
C LEU A 384 -23.73 20.27 -33.81
N ILE A 385 -24.09 21.34 -34.51
CA ILE A 385 -25.30 22.13 -34.25
C ILE A 385 -26.56 21.26 -34.32
N MET A 386 -26.61 20.30 -35.24
CA MET A 386 -27.77 19.43 -35.44
C MET A 386 -27.73 18.16 -34.57
N ASN A 387 -26.65 17.93 -33.81
CA ASN A 387 -26.48 16.75 -32.99
C ASN A 387 -26.96 17.01 -31.55
N PRO A 388 -28.08 16.43 -31.10
CA PRO A 388 -28.63 16.67 -29.76
C PRO A 388 -27.70 16.26 -28.61
N SER A 389 -26.73 15.38 -28.87
CA SER A 389 -25.74 14.93 -27.89
C SER A 389 -24.57 15.90 -27.77
N LEU A 390 -24.17 16.57 -28.86
CA LEU A 390 -22.95 17.37 -28.92
C LEU A 390 -23.20 18.88 -29.10
N GLU A 391 -24.45 19.31 -29.35
CA GLU A 391 -24.81 20.72 -29.58
C GLU A 391 -24.35 21.66 -28.46
N MET A 392 -24.19 21.16 -27.23
CA MET A 392 -23.71 21.97 -26.11
C MET A 392 -22.27 22.43 -26.26
N LEU A 393 -21.44 21.69 -27.00
CA LEU A 393 -20.04 22.07 -27.24
C LEU A 393 -19.96 23.39 -28.03
N VAL A 394 -20.97 23.65 -28.88
CA VAL A 394 -21.11 24.86 -29.69
C VAL A 394 -22.07 25.90 -29.07
N GLY A 395 -22.39 25.77 -27.78
CA GLY A 395 -23.22 26.72 -27.02
C GLY A 395 -24.69 26.32 -26.84
N GLY A 396 -25.07 25.14 -27.33
CA GLY A 396 -26.43 24.57 -27.25
C GLY A 396 -27.43 25.34 -28.11
N ILE A 397 -28.41 24.67 -28.71
CA ILE A 397 -29.35 25.33 -29.64
C ILE A 397 -30.74 25.39 -29.03
N GLN A 398 -31.39 26.55 -29.11
CA GLN A 398 -32.78 26.76 -28.69
C GLN A 398 -33.59 27.48 -29.76
N SER A 399 -34.90 27.22 -29.80
CA SER A 399 -35.84 27.99 -30.61
C SER A 399 -36.49 29.08 -29.77
N VAL A 400 -36.40 30.32 -30.24
CA VAL A 400 -36.97 31.52 -29.61
C VAL A 400 -38.06 32.07 -30.52
N THR A 401 -39.21 32.46 -29.95
CA THR A 401 -40.27 33.13 -30.70
C THR A 401 -40.15 34.64 -30.51
N LEU A 402 -39.81 35.34 -31.59
CA LEU A 402 -39.76 36.80 -31.65
C LEU A 402 -41.18 37.37 -31.67
N GLY A 403 -41.35 38.54 -31.04
CA GLY A 403 -42.57 39.34 -31.17
C GLY A 403 -42.78 39.84 -32.60
N ASP A 404 -44.03 40.14 -32.94
CA ASP A 404 -44.47 40.50 -34.29
C ASP A 404 -43.69 41.70 -34.87
N GLU A 405 -43.41 42.71 -34.04
CA GLU A 405 -42.63 43.89 -34.42
C GLU A 405 -41.15 43.56 -34.69
N GLU A 406 -40.53 42.71 -33.86
CA GLU A 406 -39.12 42.30 -34.01
C GLU A 406 -38.93 41.43 -35.26
N ALA A 407 -39.84 40.48 -35.50
CA ALA A 407 -39.84 39.64 -36.68
C ALA A 407 -40.05 40.44 -37.97
N SER A 408 -40.98 41.41 -37.95
CA SER A 408 -41.22 42.31 -39.10
C SER A 408 -40.03 43.24 -39.36
N ARG A 409 -39.36 43.74 -38.30
CA ARG A 409 -38.18 44.61 -38.44
C ARG A 409 -37.00 43.86 -39.06
N ARG A 410 -36.78 42.61 -38.64
CA ARG A 410 -35.69 41.76 -39.15
C ARG A 410 -36.03 41.07 -40.48
N GLY A 411 -37.30 41.08 -40.91
CA GLY A 411 -37.75 40.46 -42.16
C GLY A 411 -37.69 38.92 -42.15
N ILE A 412 -37.68 38.31 -40.95
CA ILE A 412 -37.50 36.86 -40.75
C ILE A 412 -38.76 36.20 -40.18
N GLN A 413 -38.73 34.87 -40.03
CA GLN A 413 -39.82 34.13 -39.38
C GLN A 413 -39.91 34.46 -37.88
N LYS A 414 -41.09 34.31 -37.28
CA LYS A 414 -41.29 34.55 -35.84
C LYS A 414 -40.50 33.58 -34.98
N THR A 415 -40.26 32.35 -35.44
CA THR A 415 -39.42 31.37 -34.75
C THR A 415 -38.00 31.42 -35.31
N VAL A 416 -37.03 31.71 -34.44
CA VAL A 416 -35.61 31.71 -34.77
C VAL A 416 -34.84 30.69 -33.95
N LEU A 417 -33.70 30.24 -34.45
CA LEU A 417 -32.76 29.41 -33.70
C LEU A 417 -31.64 30.31 -33.17
N GLU A 418 -31.35 30.19 -31.88
CA GLU A 418 -30.29 30.94 -31.20
C GLU A 418 -29.50 29.99 -30.29
N ARG A 419 -28.26 30.38 -29.95
CA ARG A 419 -27.49 29.64 -28.93
C ARG A 419 -28.13 29.80 -27.55
N LYS A 420 -28.04 28.76 -26.71
CA LYS A 420 -28.46 28.80 -25.30
C LYS A 420 -27.47 29.57 -24.43
N GLY A 421 -26.20 29.53 -24.79
CA GLY A 421 -25.11 30.15 -24.04
C GLY A 421 -23.78 30.17 -24.80
N PRO A 422 -22.67 30.42 -24.08
CA PRO A 422 -21.34 30.45 -24.70
C PRO A 422 -20.91 29.05 -25.18
N SER A 423 -20.08 29.00 -26.21
CA SER A 423 -19.50 27.72 -26.65
C SER A 423 -18.49 27.18 -25.62
N THR A 424 -18.35 25.85 -25.58
CA THR A 424 -17.37 25.19 -24.68
C THR A 424 -15.93 25.48 -25.13
N PHE A 425 -15.73 25.61 -26.44
CA PHE A 425 -14.44 25.93 -27.07
C PHE A 425 -14.50 27.30 -27.74
N SER A 426 -13.38 28.01 -27.78
CA SER A 426 -13.29 29.33 -28.42
C SER A 426 -13.14 29.25 -29.94
N CYS A 427 -12.51 28.19 -30.43
CA CYS A 427 -12.19 27.97 -31.85
C CYS A 427 -12.56 26.55 -32.27
N ALA A 428 -12.55 26.28 -33.58
CA ALA A 428 -12.68 24.93 -34.11
C ALA A 428 -12.00 24.80 -35.48
N ALA A 429 -11.70 23.59 -35.89
CA ALA A 429 -11.19 23.25 -37.20
C ALA A 429 -11.96 22.05 -37.79
N GLU A 430 -12.56 22.23 -38.96
CA GLU A 430 -13.20 21.16 -39.74
C GLU A 430 -12.16 20.50 -40.64
N ILE A 431 -12.02 19.18 -40.56
CA ILE A 431 -11.16 18.41 -41.47
C ILE A 431 -12.01 17.95 -42.64
N VAL A 432 -11.98 18.73 -43.72
CA VAL A 432 -12.82 18.51 -44.91
C VAL A 432 -12.27 17.37 -45.77
N SER A 433 -10.94 17.28 -45.87
CA SER A 433 -10.24 16.21 -46.57
C SER A 433 -8.78 16.12 -46.09
N LYS A 434 -8.02 15.14 -46.60
CA LYS A 434 -6.56 15.04 -46.34
C LYS A 434 -5.75 16.28 -46.75
N ILE A 435 -6.33 17.20 -47.52
CA ILE A 435 -5.63 18.37 -48.06
C ILE A 435 -6.32 19.70 -47.72
N GLU A 436 -7.46 19.69 -47.02
CA GLU A 436 -8.25 20.88 -46.74
C GLU A 436 -8.75 20.87 -45.30
N VAL A 437 -8.41 21.93 -44.57
CA VAL A 437 -8.94 22.23 -43.23
C VAL A 437 -9.56 23.62 -43.26
N ARG A 438 -10.73 23.77 -42.62
CA ARG A 438 -11.36 25.08 -42.39
C ARG A 438 -11.19 25.45 -40.94
N VAL A 439 -10.56 26.58 -40.68
CA VAL A 439 -10.29 27.05 -39.32
C VAL A 439 -11.26 28.16 -38.95
N HIS A 440 -11.98 27.98 -37.84
CA HIS A 440 -12.92 28.90 -37.24
C HIS A 440 -12.27 29.54 -36.00
N HIS A 441 -11.78 30.78 -36.15
CA HIS A 441 -11.11 31.48 -35.05
C HIS A 441 -12.07 31.88 -33.91
N SER A 442 -13.33 32.14 -34.25
CA SER A 442 -14.42 32.32 -33.30
C SER A 442 -15.51 31.30 -33.62
N LEU A 443 -15.57 30.26 -32.80
CA LEU A 443 -16.61 29.24 -32.91
C LEU A 443 -17.99 29.85 -32.71
N GLU A 444 -18.10 30.79 -31.77
CA GLU A 444 -19.34 31.52 -31.48
C GLU A 444 -19.87 32.29 -32.70
N ALA A 445 -19.02 33.12 -33.33
CA ALA A 445 -19.42 33.89 -34.51
C ALA A 445 -19.79 32.98 -35.69
N THR A 446 -19.07 31.87 -35.85
CA THR A 446 -19.39 30.84 -36.84
C THR A 446 -20.79 30.25 -36.59
N VAL A 447 -21.10 29.85 -35.35
CA VAL A 447 -22.39 29.25 -35.02
C VAL A 447 -23.53 30.25 -35.20
N ASP A 448 -23.34 31.49 -34.73
CA ASP A 448 -24.36 32.54 -34.85
C ASP A 448 -24.67 32.88 -36.32
N THR A 449 -23.65 32.94 -37.18
CA THR A 449 -23.85 33.15 -38.63
C THR A 449 -24.58 31.98 -39.29
N LEU A 450 -24.26 30.74 -38.93
CA LEU A 450 -24.94 29.54 -39.44
C LEU A 450 -26.42 29.47 -39.01
N LEU A 451 -26.73 29.84 -37.77
CA LEU A 451 -28.10 29.89 -37.25
C LEU A 451 -28.92 31.02 -37.91
N ALA A 452 -28.32 32.19 -38.11
CA ALA A 452 -28.94 33.30 -38.83
C ALA A 452 -29.24 32.96 -40.30
N ALA A 453 -28.32 32.23 -40.97
CA ALA A 453 -28.54 31.77 -42.33
C ALA A 453 -29.74 30.82 -42.45
N LYS A 454 -29.93 29.91 -41.49
CA LYS A 454 -31.07 28.97 -41.47
C LYS A 454 -32.43 29.65 -41.24
N THR A 455 -32.45 30.85 -40.66
CA THR A 455 -33.69 31.59 -40.33
C THR A 455 -34.10 32.60 -41.40
N ALA A 456 -33.23 32.89 -42.37
CA ALA A 456 -33.51 33.77 -43.50
C ALA A 456 -34.32 33.06 -44.61
N LYS A 457 -35.36 33.72 -45.13
CA LYS A 457 -36.32 33.17 -46.12
C LYS A 457 -35.75 32.84 -47.52
N ASN A 458 -34.46 33.06 -47.79
CA ASN A 458 -33.86 32.83 -49.11
C ASN A 458 -32.83 31.69 -49.07
N ALA A 459 -33.30 30.46 -49.29
CA ALA A 459 -32.50 29.24 -49.34
C ALA A 459 -31.61 29.08 -50.60
N ASN A 460 -31.33 30.14 -51.36
CA ASN A 460 -30.68 30.06 -52.68
C ASN A 460 -29.34 30.81 -52.81
N SER A 461 -28.65 31.12 -51.71
CA SER A 461 -27.26 31.63 -51.78
C SER A 461 -26.35 30.96 -50.75
N TRP A 462 -26.32 29.63 -50.76
CA TRP A 462 -25.38 28.84 -49.95
C TRP A 462 -23.91 29.04 -50.36
N ASN A 463 -23.65 29.59 -51.55
CA ASN A 463 -22.31 29.57 -52.14
C ASN A 463 -21.43 30.79 -51.83
N ASN A 464 -21.87 31.81 -51.08
CA ASN A 464 -21.07 33.03 -50.88
C ASN A 464 -21.26 33.78 -49.55
N ALA A 465 -21.99 33.24 -48.58
CA ALA A 465 -21.97 33.77 -47.22
C ALA A 465 -20.79 33.15 -46.49
N SER A 466 -19.59 33.67 -46.73
CA SER A 466 -18.36 33.24 -46.05
C SER A 466 -18.59 33.34 -44.54
N PRO A 467 -18.59 32.24 -43.78
CA PRO A 467 -18.28 32.31 -42.37
C PRO A 467 -16.86 32.87 -42.27
N ASP A 468 -16.52 33.42 -41.11
CA ASP A 468 -15.20 33.95 -40.79
C ASP A 468 -14.20 32.77 -40.62
N TYR A 469 -14.07 31.94 -41.66
CA TYR A 469 -13.16 30.80 -41.73
C TYR A 469 -12.12 31.02 -42.83
N HIS A 470 -10.88 30.64 -42.55
CA HIS A 470 -9.86 30.51 -43.57
C HIS A 470 -9.83 29.05 -44.03
N SER A 471 -10.10 28.81 -45.32
CA SER A 471 -9.84 27.51 -45.96
C SER A 471 -8.39 27.49 -46.40
N ASP A 472 -7.54 26.74 -45.71
CA ASP A 472 -6.16 26.56 -46.12
C ASP A 472 -5.99 25.23 -46.87
N ARG A 473 -5.77 25.33 -48.18
CA ARG A 473 -5.50 24.19 -49.07
C ARG A 473 -4.02 23.77 -49.08
N ARG A 474 -3.15 24.47 -48.33
CA ARG A 474 -1.69 24.28 -48.35
C ARG A 474 -1.10 23.75 -47.04
N LEU A 475 -1.91 23.32 -46.09
CA LEU A 475 -1.41 22.72 -44.84
C LEU A 475 -0.67 21.38 -45.05
N PHE A 476 -0.77 20.77 -46.24
CA PHE A 476 -0.29 19.42 -46.52
C PHE A 476 0.79 19.34 -47.62
N GLY A 477 1.48 20.46 -47.90
CA GLY A 477 2.67 20.52 -48.77
C GLY A 477 3.81 21.28 -48.08
N ASP A 478 5.05 20.95 -48.46
CA ASP A 478 6.29 21.17 -47.66
C ASP A 478 6.59 22.59 -47.13
N GLU A 479 5.89 23.66 -47.53
CA GLU A 479 6.15 25.00 -47.00
C GLU A 479 4.86 25.87 -46.95
N CYS A 480 4.24 25.99 -45.76
CA CYS A 480 3.26 27.05 -45.51
C CYS A 480 3.95 28.27 -44.87
N ALA A 481 4.10 29.34 -45.66
CA ALA A 481 4.84 30.56 -45.29
C ALA A 481 3.98 31.67 -44.64
N PHE A 482 2.71 31.42 -44.27
CA PHE A 482 1.76 32.50 -43.92
C PHE A 482 0.99 32.34 -42.59
N CYS A 483 1.49 31.55 -41.65
CA CYS A 483 0.89 31.42 -40.31
C CYS A 483 1.76 32.07 -39.21
N HIS A 484 1.89 33.39 -39.22
CA HIS A 484 2.54 34.11 -38.10
C HIS A 484 1.72 34.11 -36.79
N SER A 485 0.47 33.61 -36.81
CA SER A 485 -0.38 33.41 -35.62
C SER A 485 -0.45 31.95 -35.15
N PHE A 486 0.17 31.01 -35.87
CA PHE A 486 0.30 29.61 -35.47
C PHE A 486 1.76 29.18 -35.59
N ARG A 487 2.60 29.74 -34.73
CA ARG A 487 3.93 29.18 -34.45
C ARG A 487 3.76 27.99 -33.51
N ILE A 488 3.65 26.81 -34.09
CA ILE A 488 3.87 25.54 -33.39
C ILE A 488 5.38 25.38 -33.24
N THR A 489 5.96 26.01 -32.21
CA THR A 489 7.37 25.86 -31.83
C THR A 489 7.54 25.95 -30.32
N LYS A 490 8.50 25.17 -29.82
CA LYS A 490 8.75 24.80 -28.42
C LYS A 490 9.02 25.99 -27.49
N ALA A 491 7.93 26.64 -27.08
CA ALA A 491 7.78 27.33 -25.81
C ALA A 491 6.28 27.31 -25.50
N SER A 492 5.87 26.70 -24.40
CA SER A 492 4.50 26.77 -23.83
C SER A 492 3.32 26.18 -24.65
N GLY A 493 3.17 24.84 -24.66
CA GLY A 493 1.85 24.19 -24.72
C GLY A 493 1.27 23.86 -26.11
N LEU A 494 1.36 22.57 -26.45
CA LEU A 494 0.72 21.78 -27.52
C LEU A 494 1.11 22.00 -29.01
N MET A 495 1.42 20.88 -29.69
CA MET A 495 1.81 20.76 -31.11
C MET A 495 1.04 19.65 -31.82
N TYR A 496 0.71 19.86 -33.10
CA TYR A 496 0.26 18.83 -34.04
C TYR A 496 1.40 18.45 -35.00
N CYS A 497 1.57 17.17 -35.30
CA CYS A 497 2.54 16.66 -36.27
C CYS A 497 1.82 15.85 -37.35
N TYR A 498 2.07 16.16 -38.62
CA TYR A 498 1.61 15.38 -39.76
C TYR A 498 2.79 14.59 -40.31
N LYS A 499 2.78 13.26 -40.15
CA LYS A 499 3.78 12.36 -40.74
C LYS A 499 3.08 11.13 -41.32
N ASP A 500 3.43 10.77 -42.56
CA ASP A 500 2.91 9.60 -43.28
C ASP A 500 1.37 9.55 -43.43
N GLY A 501 0.72 10.70 -43.62
CA GLY A 501 -0.72 10.76 -43.88
C GLY A 501 -1.62 10.64 -42.64
N LYS A 502 -1.05 10.80 -41.43
CA LYS A 502 -1.75 10.73 -40.15
C LYS A 502 -1.50 12.00 -39.34
N LEU A 503 -2.56 12.66 -38.85
CA LEU A 503 -2.48 13.82 -37.97
C LEU A 503 -2.30 13.34 -36.53
N THR A 504 -1.09 13.51 -35.98
CA THR A 504 -0.70 13.08 -34.63
C THR A 504 -0.64 14.27 -33.68
N VAL A 505 -1.38 14.22 -32.57
CA VAL A 505 -1.14 15.09 -31.41
C VAL A 505 0.11 14.57 -30.70
N LEU A 506 1.14 15.41 -30.54
CA LEU A 506 2.36 15.00 -29.84
C LEU A 506 2.19 15.24 -28.33
N GLU A 507 1.85 14.20 -27.60
CA GLU A 507 2.10 14.13 -26.15
C GLU A 507 3.56 13.71 -25.91
N GLU A 508 4.26 14.38 -25.01
CA GLU A 508 5.59 13.97 -24.56
C GLU A 508 5.43 12.84 -23.52
N ALA A 509 5.15 11.61 -23.96
CA ALA A 509 5.27 10.41 -23.13
C ALA A 509 5.35 9.09 -23.96
N ASN A 510 6.56 8.73 -24.39
CA ASN A 510 7.05 7.33 -24.55
C ASN A 510 6.21 6.26 -25.31
N GLN A 511 5.21 6.61 -26.14
CA GLN A 511 4.57 5.65 -27.05
C GLN A 511 4.73 6.06 -28.54
N PRO A 512 5.03 5.10 -29.44
CA PRO A 512 5.31 5.37 -30.85
C PRO A 512 4.06 5.59 -31.73
N ASP A 513 2.85 5.42 -31.19
CA ASP A 513 1.61 5.48 -31.96
C ASP A 513 0.85 6.77 -31.65
N GLY A 514 0.88 7.70 -32.61
CA GLY A 514 0.20 8.99 -32.53
C GLY A 514 -1.32 8.91 -32.45
N ILE A 515 -1.96 9.99 -31.97
CA ILE A 515 -3.41 10.19 -32.11
C ILE A 515 -3.79 10.13 -33.61
N TYR A 516 -4.88 9.45 -33.97
CA TYR A 516 -5.33 9.30 -35.35
C TYR A 516 -6.59 10.12 -35.59
N VAL A 517 -6.45 11.31 -36.20
CA VAL A 517 -7.64 12.10 -36.52
C VAL A 517 -8.29 11.57 -37.80
N HIS A 518 -9.55 11.14 -37.68
CA HIS A 518 -10.34 10.57 -38.77
C HIS A 518 -10.89 11.67 -39.68
N GLU A 519 -11.09 11.39 -40.98
CA GLU A 519 -11.65 12.32 -41.99
C GLU A 519 -13.12 12.76 -41.72
N LYS A 520 -13.65 12.49 -40.53
CA LYS A 520 -15.06 12.72 -40.15
C LYS A 520 -15.20 13.36 -38.77
N CYS A 521 -14.26 14.24 -38.44
CA CYS A 521 -14.14 14.84 -37.12
C CYS A 521 -13.97 16.35 -37.18
N VAL A 522 -14.47 17.04 -36.15
CA VAL A 522 -14.19 18.46 -35.88
C VAL A 522 -13.22 18.52 -34.71
N CYS A 523 -12.09 19.20 -34.90
CA CYS A 523 -11.15 19.52 -33.81
C CYS A 523 -11.57 20.84 -33.16
N MET A 524 -11.57 20.95 -31.83
CA MET A 524 -12.03 22.12 -31.08
C MET A 524 -11.06 22.52 -29.98
#